data_AF-A0A3D3ZA09-F1
#
_entry.id   AF-A0A3D3ZA09-F1
#
_cell.length_a   1.000
_cell.length_b   1.000
_cell.length_c   1.000
_cell.angle_alpha   90.00
_cell.angle_beta   90.00
_cell.angle_gamma   90.00
#
_symmetry.space_group_name_H-M   'P 1'
#
loop_
_entity.id
_entity.type
_entity.pdbx_description
1 polymer ?
#
loop_
_entity_poly.entity_id
_entity_poly.type
_entity_poly.pdbx_seq_one_letter_code
_entity_poly.pdbx_strand_id
1 'polypeptide(L)'
;MKQHSIPKFLDSFLTRTLSGTVFSWREILHLTFPNVLDCLSVMFLSMLITALISSNGEESVAAVSLVTPLTWMITCIFNGISAGGTVVVAQSCGMKDPVRIRKAVGMTLWLTAAVGTVVCLPLLMFPRQVLTLLYPGAEAV
;
A
#
# COMPACT_ATOMS: atom_id res chain seq x y z
N MET A 1 18.97 4.47 -31.04
CA MET A 1 17.50 4.67 -30.95
C MET A 1 17.25 6.03 -30.28
N LYS A 2 16.30 6.80 -30.81
CA LYS A 2 16.30 8.26 -30.85
C LYS A 2 16.25 8.97 -29.48
N GLN A 3 17.14 9.94 -29.37
CA GLN A 3 17.26 10.98 -28.36
C GLN A 3 15.99 11.85 -28.34
N HIS A 4 15.18 11.73 -27.29
CA HIS A 4 14.13 12.71 -26.99
C HIS A 4 14.72 13.78 -26.08
N SER A 5 14.89 14.97 -26.67
CA SER A 5 15.42 16.17 -26.04
C SER A 5 14.56 16.60 -24.86
N ILE A 6 15.10 16.43 -23.67
CA ILE A 6 14.55 17.02 -22.46
C ILE A 6 15.17 18.42 -22.35
N PRO A 7 14.37 19.47 -22.04
CA PRO A 7 14.86 20.84 -22.08
C PRO A 7 16.03 21.00 -21.11
N LYS A 8 17.14 21.58 -21.60
CA LYS A 8 18.43 21.70 -20.88
C LYS A 8 18.31 22.38 -19.50
N PHE A 9 17.28 23.21 -19.30
CA PHE A 9 16.98 23.82 -18.02
C PHE A 9 16.48 22.80 -16.97
N LEU A 10 15.60 21.88 -17.37
CA LEU A 10 15.16 20.78 -16.49
C LEU A 10 16.31 19.81 -16.21
N ASP A 11 17.14 19.50 -17.21
CA ASP A 11 18.30 18.62 -17.00
C ASP A 11 19.30 19.25 -16.01
N SER A 12 19.61 20.55 -16.16
CA SER A 12 20.47 21.29 -15.22
C SER A 12 19.90 21.38 -13.80
N PHE A 13 18.59 21.59 -13.66
CA PHE A 13 17.91 21.66 -12.37
C PHE A 13 17.78 20.28 -11.69
N LEU A 14 17.42 19.24 -12.45
CA LEU A 14 17.30 17.86 -11.96
C LEU A 14 18.66 17.29 -11.57
N THR A 15 19.71 17.56 -12.34
CA THR A 15 21.06 17.11 -12.00
C THR A 15 21.58 17.78 -10.74
N ARG A 16 21.24 19.07 -10.52
CA ARG A 16 21.67 19.83 -9.34
C ARG A 16 20.93 19.46 -8.05
N THR A 17 19.72 18.89 -8.14
CA THR A 17 18.85 18.62 -6.99
C THR A 17 18.69 17.11 -6.68
N LEU A 18 18.75 16.24 -7.70
CA LEU A 18 18.53 14.79 -7.57
C LEU A 18 19.76 13.92 -7.86
N SER A 19 20.80 14.43 -8.53
CA SER A 19 21.97 13.62 -8.90
C SER A 19 22.96 13.48 -7.74
N GLY A 20 22.73 12.49 -6.89
CA GLY A 20 23.73 11.98 -5.95
C GLY A 20 24.61 10.89 -6.59
N THR A 21 25.74 10.56 -5.98
CA THR A 21 26.78 9.61 -6.44
C THR A 21 26.30 8.17 -6.73
N VAL A 22 25.01 7.85 -6.52
CA VAL A 22 24.42 6.50 -6.58
C VAL A 22 23.25 6.33 -7.55
N PHE A 23 22.58 7.40 -8.02
CA PHE A 23 21.42 7.29 -8.92
C PHE A 23 21.38 8.41 -9.98
N SER A 24 21.11 8.05 -11.23
CA SER A 24 20.87 9.01 -12.32
C SER A 24 19.41 9.48 -12.33
N TRP A 25 19.16 10.73 -12.72
CA TRP A 25 17.79 11.29 -12.78
C TRP A 25 16.86 10.49 -13.72
N ARG A 26 17.42 9.82 -14.74
CA ARG A 26 16.66 8.93 -15.64
C ARG A 26 16.22 7.64 -14.95
N GLU A 27 17.03 7.08 -14.06
CA GLU A 27 16.68 5.87 -13.31
C GLU A 27 15.59 6.17 -12.28
N ILE A 28 15.70 7.32 -11.61
CA ILE A 28 14.67 7.78 -10.66
C ILE A 28 13.34 7.97 -11.39
N LEU A 29 13.33 8.62 -12.56
CA LEU A 29 12.11 8.75 -13.37
C LEU A 29 11.56 7.39 -13.84
N HIS A 30 12.42 6.45 -14.22
CA HIS A 30 11.99 5.13 -14.68
C HIS A 30 11.40 4.28 -13.54
N LEU A 31 11.85 4.46 -12.29
CA LEU A 31 11.26 3.82 -11.11
C LEU A 31 10.00 4.54 -10.62
N THR A 32 9.98 5.87 -10.69
CA THR A 32 8.87 6.68 -10.17
C THR A 32 7.67 6.65 -11.10
N PHE A 33 7.87 6.66 -12.42
CA PHE A 33 6.79 6.62 -13.41
C PHE A 33 5.82 5.43 -13.22
N PRO A 34 6.27 4.17 -13.12
CA PRO A 34 5.36 3.05 -12.86
C PRO A 34 4.71 3.13 -11.49
N ASN A 35 5.41 3.60 -10.45
CA ASN A 35 4.83 3.76 -9.11
C ASN A 35 3.70 4.81 -9.08
N VAL A 36 3.87 5.92 -9.80
CA VAL A 36 2.82 6.94 -9.95
C VAL A 36 1.63 6.37 -10.72
N LEU A 37 1.87 5.63 -11.80
CA LEU A 37 0.81 4.99 -12.56
C LEU A 37 0.02 3.97 -11.72
N ASP A 38 0.71 3.23 -10.86
CA ASP A 38 0.10 2.30 -9.92
C ASP A 38 -0.81 3.02 -8.91
N CYS A 39 -0.30 4.06 -8.26
CA CYS A 39 -1.08 4.88 -7.32
C CYS A 39 -2.33 5.51 -7.99
N LEU A 40 -2.20 6.02 -9.22
CA LEU A 40 -3.33 6.53 -10.00
C LEU A 40 -4.35 5.43 -10.28
N SER A 41 -3.89 4.23 -10.66
CA SER A 41 -4.75 3.09 -10.94
C SER A 41 -5.54 2.67 -9.70
N VAL A 42 -4.90 2.61 -8.53
CA VAL A 42 -5.55 2.31 -7.24
C VAL A 42 -6.64 3.33 -6.92
N MET A 43 -6.38 4.62 -7.12
CA MET A 43 -7.38 5.67 -6.89
C MET A 43 -8.56 5.56 -7.87
N PHE A 44 -8.29 5.33 -9.16
CA PHE A 44 -9.34 5.13 -10.16
C PHE A 44 -10.22 3.92 -9.84
N LEU A 45 -9.60 2.78 -9.50
CA LEU A 45 -10.33 1.58 -9.11
C LEU A 45 -11.19 1.82 -7.87
N SER A 46 -10.66 2.51 -6.86
CA SER A 46 -11.41 2.82 -5.64
C SER A 46 -12.65 3.68 -5.92
N MET A 47 -12.52 4.66 -6.83
CA MET A 47 -13.63 5.50 -7.28
C MET A 47 -14.68 4.68 -8.05
N LEU A 48 -14.25 3.82 -8.97
CA LEU A 48 -15.14 2.95 -9.74
C LEU A 48 -15.90 1.96 -8.85
N ILE A 49 -15.21 1.33 -7.90
CA ILE A 49 -15.83 0.39 -6.94
C ILE A 49 -16.91 1.12 -6.13
N THR A 50 -16.58 2.31 -5.60
CA THR A 50 -17.53 3.10 -4.81
C THR A 50 -18.72 3.53 -5.66
N ALA A 51 -18.49 3.95 -6.91
CA ALA A 51 -19.55 4.32 -7.85
C ALA A 51 -20.48 3.14 -8.18
N LEU A 52 -19.91 1.95 -8.42
CA LEU A 52 -20.67 0.72 -8.66
C LEU A 52 -21.49 0.32 -7.43
N ILE A 53 -20.95 0.44 -6.22
CA ILE A 53 -21.71 0.14 -5.02
C ILE A 53 -22.83 1.18 -4.81
N SER A 54 -22.58 2.45 -5.16
CA SER A 54 -23.58 3.51 -5.06
C SER A 54 -24.75 3.39 -6.02
N SER A 55 -24.56 2.74 -7.17
CA SER A 55 -25.67 2.49 -8.10
C SER A 55 -26.61 1.37 -7.64
N ASN A 56 -26.23 0.57 -6.63
CA ASN A 56 -27.03 -0.53 -6.10
C ASN A 56 -27.98 -0.15 -4.95
N GLY A 57 -28.09 1.15 -4.62
CA GLY A 57 -29.05 1.67 -3.64
C GLY A 57 -28.42 2.33 -2.42
N GLU A 58 -29.21 3.12 -1.71
CA GLU A 58 -28.76 3.96 -0.58
C GLU A 58 -28.24 3.13 0.60
N GLU A 59 -28.85 1.96 0.86
CA GLU A 59 -28.39 1.00 1.88
C GLU A 59 -26.97 0.48 1.61
N SER A 60 -26.62 0.28 0.34
CA SER A 60 -25.29 -0.23 -0.05
C SER A 60 -24.19 0.81 0.21
N VAL A 61 -24.49 2.10 -0.01
CA VAL A 61 -23.55 3.21 0.26
C VAL A 61 -23.34 3.40 1.76
N ALA A 62 -24.40 3.27 2.55
CA ALA A 62 -24.33 3.33 4.01
C ALA A 62 -23.43 2.21 4.56
N ALA A 63 -23.60 0.99 4.07
CA ALA A 63 -22.76 -0.15 4.45
C ALA A 63 -21.26 0.09 4.14
N VAL A 64 -20.93 0.60 2.94
CA VAL A 64 -19.53 0.88 2.56
C VAL A 64 -18.91 1.96 3.45
N SER A 65 -19.67 2.99 3.80
CA SER A 65 -19.17 4.08 4.64
C SER A 65 -18.85 3.63 6.06
N LEU A 66 -19.58 2.64 6.58
CA LEU A 66 -19.30 1.98 7.86
C LEU A 66 -18.08 1.06 7.78
N VAL A 67 -17.89 0.36 6.67
CA VAL A 67 -16.75 -0.57 6.51
C VAL A 67 -15.45 0.16 6.14
N THR A 68 -15.51 1.33 5.51
CA THR A 68 -14.34 2.06 5.02
C THR A 68 -13.29 2.32 6.12
N PRO A 69 -13.63 2.90 7.29
CA PRO A 69 -12.66 3.14 8.37
C PRO A 69 -11.98 1.86 8.87
N LEU A 70 -12.73 0.74 8.95
CA LEU A 70 -12.18 -0.57 9.32
C LEU A 70 -11.12 -1.02 8.32
N THR A 71 -11.41 -0.91 7.03
CA THR A 71 -10.47 -1.23 5.95
C THR A 71 -9.20 -0.38 6.03
N TRP A 72 -9.33 0.92 6.35
CA TRP A 72 -8.17 1.80 6.56
C TRP A 72 -7.32 1.39 7.76
N MET A 73 -7.93 1.05 8.90
CA MET A 73 -7.20 0.57 10.08
C MET A 73 -6.41 -0.70 9.78
N ILE A 74 -7.04 -1.67 9.12
CA ILE A 74 -6.38 -2.92 8.70
C ILE A 74 -5.22 -2.59 7.76
N THR A 75 -5.46 -1.76 6.75
CA THR A 75 -4.43 -1.34 5.78
C THR A 75 -3.24 -0.67 6.47
N CYS A 76 -3.46 0.17 7.49
CA CYS A 76 -2.37 0.79 8.26
C CYS A 76 -1.48 -0.23 8.98
N ILE A 77 -2.07 -1.29 9.56
CA ILE A 77 -1.32 -2.37 10.22
C ILE A 77 -0.44 -3.09 9.20
N PHE A 78 -1.02 -3.48 8.06
CA PHE A 78 -0.28 -4.15 6.99
C PHE A 78 0.81 -3.26 6.39
N ASN A 79 0.53 -1.97 6.22
CA ASN A 79 1.52 -1.02 5.73
C ASN A 79 2.67 -0.84 6.73
N GLY A 80 2.39 -0.80 8.03
CA GLY A 80 3.40 -0.78 9.08
C GLY A 80 4.32 -2.01 9.04
N ILE A 81 3.75 -3.21 8.85
CA ILE A 81 4.51 -4.45 8.70
C ILE A 81 5.35 -4.43 7.42
N SER A 82 4.78 -3.97 6.31
CA SER A 82 5.48 -3.85 5.03
C SER A 82 6.67 -2.89 5.11
N ALA A 83 6.47 -1.71 5.70
CA ALA A 83 7.53 -0.73 5.91
C ALA A 83 8.62 -1.27 6.84
N GLY A 84 8.25 -1.86 7.98
CA GLY A 84 9.20 -2.46 8.92
C GLY A 84 9.97 -3.64 8.31
N GLY A 85 9.28 -4.50 7.57
CA GLY A 85 9.88 -5.63 6.85
C GLY A 85 10.88 -5.18 5.79
N THR A 86 10.56 -4.13 5.04
CA THR A 86 11.46 -3.54 4.03
C THR A 86 12.75 -3.03 4.69
N VAL A 87 12.67 -2.39 5.86
CA VAL A 87 13.85 -1.93 6.61
C VAL A 87 14.73 -3.10 7.05
N VAL A 88 14.14 -4.17 7.60
CA VAL A 88 14.89 -5.36 8.05
C VAL A 88 15.58 -6.06 6.87
N VAL A 89 14.91 -6.16 5.72
CA VAL A 89 15.47 -6.73 4.50
C VAL A 89 16.58 -5.84 3.93
N ALA A 90 16.40 -4.52 3.92
CA ALA A 90 17.41 -3.56 3.45
C ALA A 90 18.68 -3.62 4.31
N GLN A 91 18.55 -3.68 5.63
CA GLN A 91 19.69 -3.86 6.55
C GLN A 91 20.41 -5.19 6.30
N SER A 92 19.66 -6.28 6.09
CA SER A 92 20.22 -7.60 5.79
C SER A 92 20.95 -7.62 4.44
N CYS A 93 20.43 -6.88 3.45
CA CYS A 93 21.06 -6.71 2.14
C CYS A 93 22.40 -5.97 2.23
N GLY A 94 22.47 -4.93 3.08
CA GLY A 94 23.70 -4.16 3.33
C GLY A 94 24.85 -5.01 3.91
N MET A 95 24.55 -6.06 4.67
CA MET A 95 25.55 -6.97 5.24
C MET A 95 26.12 -8.01 4.24
N LYS A 96 25.61 -8.05 2.99
CA LYS A 96 26.03 -8.99 1.92
C LYS A 96 25.97 -10.49 2.30
N ASP A 97 25.18 -10.86 3.30
CA ASP A 97 25.01 -12.25 3.75
C ASP A 97 23.69 -12.84 3.20
N PRO A 98 23.73 -13.67 2.14
CA PRO A 98 22.53 -14.19 1.49
C PRO A 98 21.71 -15.11 2.39
N VAL A 99 22.32 -15.75 3.39
CA VAL A 99 21.61 -16.64 4.32
C VAL A 99 20.74 -15.82 5.27
N ARG A 100 21.25 -14.70 5.76
CA ARG A 100 20.49 -13.75 6.59
C ARG A 100 19.38 -13.07 5.80
N ILE A 101 19.62 -12.69 4.54
CA ILE A 101 18.59 -12.12 3.67
C ILE A 101 17.41 -13.08 3.52
N ARG A 102 17.68 -14.36 3.22
CA ARG A 102 16.61 -15.36 3.05
C ARG A 102 15.82 -15.59 4.35
N LYS A 103 16.48 -15.59 5.50
CA LYS A 103 15.83 -15.69 6.82
C LYS A 103 14.98 -14.45 7.13
N ALA A 104 15.50 -13.25 6.88
CA ALA A 104 14.79 -11.99 7.10
C ALA A 104 13.52 -11.91 6.24
N VAL A 105 13.62 -12.21 4.95
CA VAL A 105 12.46 -12.26 4.04
C VAL A 105 11.45 -13.30 4.50
N GLY A 106 11.91 -14.50 4.86
CA GLY A 106 11.03 -15.56 5.38
C GLY A 106 10.32 -15.17 6.67
N MET A 107 11.00 -14.49 7.58
CA MET A 107 10.42 -14.01 8.84
C MET A 107 9.38 -12.91 8.60
N THR A 108 9.65 -11.95 7.72
CA THR A 108 8.69 -10.92 7.33
C THR A 108 7.44 -11.54 6.69
N LEU A 109 7.61 -12.51 5.78
CA LEU A 109 6.50 -13.25 5.17
C LEU A 109 5.65 -13.98 6.22
N TRP A 110 6.31 -14.71 7.14
CA TRP A 110 5.62 -15.41 8.22
C TRP A 110 4.87 -14.45 9.13
N LEU A 111 5.46 -13.30 9.44
CA LEU A 111 4.85 -12.29 10.30
C LEU A 111 3.63 -11.65 9.62
N THR A 112 3.72 -11.30 8.33
CA THR A 112 2.58 -10.81 7.56
C THR A 112 1.46 -11.84 7.48
N ALA A 113 1.80 -13.12 7.23
CA ALA A 113 0.81 -14.20 7.19
C ALA A 113 0.15 -14.41 8.56
N ALA A 114 0.94 -14.47 9.63
CA ALA A 114 0.43 -14.63 10.99
C ALA A 114 -0.48 -13.48 11.41
N VAL A 115 -0.06 -12.23 11.19
CA VAL A 115 -0.89 -11.06 11.50
C VAL A 115 -2.15 -11.05 10.64
N GLY A 116 -2.03 -11.37 9.34
CA GLY A 116 -3.19 -11.45 8.46
C GLY A 116 -4.18 -12.53 8.90
N THR A 117 -3.71 -13.70 9.32
CA THR A 117 -4.57 -14.74 9.89
C THR A 117 -5.23 -14.27 11.17
N VAL A 118 -4.49 -13.63 12.09
CA VAL A 118 -5.01 -13.13 13.36
C VAL A 118 -6.03 -12.00 13.17
N VAL A 119 -5.87 -11.15 12.15
CA VAL A 119 -6.84 -10.09 11.83
C VAL A 119 -8.07 -10.67 11.11
N CYS A 120 -7.88 -11.63 10.21
CA CYS A 120 -8.96 -12.20 9.39
C CYS A 120 -9.87 -13.16 10.17
N LEU A 121 -9.31 -13.97 11.09
CA LEU A 121 -10.08 -14.97 11.86
C LEU A 121 -11.22 -14.35 12.68
N PRO A 122 -11.01 -13.29 13.49
CA PRO A 122 -12.08 -12.66 14.27
C PRO A 122 -13.15 -12.01 13.37
N LEU A 123 -12.74 -11.40 12.26
CA LEU A 123 -13.65 -10.78 11.29
C LEU A 123 -14.58 -11.81 10.63
N LEU A 124 -14.08 -13.02 10.34
CA LEU A 124 -14.87 -14.09 9.73
C LEU A 124 -15.72 -14.86 10.74
N MET A 125 -15.21 -15.10 11.95
CA MET A 125 -15.96 -15.86 12.96
C MET A 125 -17.06 -15.04 13.63
N PHE A 126 -16.88 -13.73 13.77
CA PHE A 126 -17.81 -12.86 14.50
C PHE A 126 -18.14 -11.55 13.78
N PRO A 127 -18.62 -11.59 12.52
CA PRO A 127 -18.91 -10.38 11.76
C PRO A 127 -19.94 -9.49 12.47
N ARG A 128 -20.97 -10.10 13.06
CA ARG A 128 -22.01 -9.38 13.82
C ARG A 128 -21.45 -8.67 15.06
N GLN A 129 -20.58 -9.30 15.84
CA GLN A 129 -20.07 -8.72 17.09
C GLN A 129 -19.10 -7.57 16.83
N VAL A 130 -18.27 -7.68 15.78
CA VAL A 130 -17.37 -6.60 15.35
C VAL A 130 -18.19 -5.41 14.86
N LEU A 131 -19.24 -5.66 14.06
CA LEU A 131 -20.14 -4.62 13.59
C LEU A 131 -20.91 -3.94 14.72
N THR A 132 -21.44 -4.69 15.70
CA THR A 132 -22.15 -4.11 16.85
C THR A 132 -21.23 -3.38 17.82
N LEU A 133 -19.96 -3.78 17.93
CA LEU A 133 -18.97 -3.13 18.79
C LEU A 133 -18.49 -1.79 18.21
N LEU A 134 -18.28 -1.73 16.89
CA LEU A 134 -17.89 -0.50 16.20
C LEU A 134 -19.06 0.43 15.88
N TYR A 135 -20.22 -0.14 15.56
CA TYR A 135 -21.43 0.60 15.19
C TYR A 135 -22.65 0.11 15.99
N PRO A 136 -22.73 0.47 17.29
CA PRO A 136 -23.85 0.09 18.16
C PRO A 136 -25.22 0.61 17.67
N GLY A 137 -25.24 1.60 16.76
CA GLY A 137 -26.45 2.25 16.24
C GLY A 137 -26.93 1.76 14.87
N ALA A 138 -26.29 0.76 14.25
CA ALA A 138 -26.67 0.29 12.91
C ALA A 138 -27.93 -0.61 12.89
N GLU A 139 -28.45 -1.03 14.06
CA GLU A 139 -29.73 -1.77 14.17
C GLU A 139 -30.96 -0.85 14.31
N ALA A 140 -30.79 0.48 14.26
CA ALA A 140 -31.89 1.44 14.45
C ALA A 140 -32.48 2.02 13.14
N VAL A 141 -32.11 1.48 11.97
CA VAL A 141 -32.66 1.88 10.67
C VAL A 141 -33.12 0.65 9.89
#